data_AF-A0A524H1A2-F1
#
_entry.id   AF-A0A524H1A2-F1
#
_cell.length_a   1.000
_cell.length_b   1.000
_cell.length_c   1.000
_cell.angle_alpha   90.00
_cell.angle_beta   90.00
_cell.angle_gamma   90.00
#
_symmetry.space_group_name_H-M   'P 1'
#
loop_
_entity.id
_entity.type
_entity.pdbx_description
1 polymer ?
#
loop_
_entity_poly.entity_id
_entity_poly.type
_entity_poly.pdbx_seq_one_letter_code
_entity_poly.pdbx_strand_id
1 'polypeptide(L)'
;MKHPHAEPAIKRLEAFFAPRNSRAAILAREAIGRPAPGDGAARAAIIAGLQTGLRADGSVGGAALPTIWRAIELMDLGHSGQEPGTARLITWVLGLAGQPGAFGEGCHPARHEQKACDHYLAGFFAPAPETERLAPITMPCGKTFRAEAQARFAVSCLALRAVLMAGLAGKASVKKHLTSLSVLANVWDDWSGYYAPDLVIAALHPLAISPPVYRGATLKTALFIAENQQDDGTWVNADLFHALESLMVANTPPAKKAIARAVPALIAMQRKDGSFGATAREERAWVGVRALVLAR
;
A
#
# COMPACT_ATOMS: atom_id res chain seq x y z
N MET A 1 18.41 -15.97 2.47
CA MET A 1 18.43 -17.13 3.40
C MET A 1 17.10 -17.83 3.25
N LYS A 2 17.11 -19.15 3.04
CA LYS A 2 15.88 -19.94 2.94
C LYS A 2 15.40 -20.28 4.35
N HIS A 3 14.15 -19.97 4.69
CA HIS A 3 13.61 -20.30 6.00
C HIS A 3 13.02 -21.72 6.01
N PRO A 4 13.45 -22.65 6.90
CA PRO A 4 13.06 -24.06 6.86
C PRO A 4 11.55 -24.29 7.00
N HIS A 5 10.83 -23.36 7.62
CA HIS A 5 9.37 -23.42 7.80
C HIS A 5 8.57 -22.65 6.74
N ALA A 6 9.21 -22.04 5.74
CA ALA A 6 8.51 -21.32 4.68
C ALA A 6 7.64 -22.26 3.83
N GLU A 7 8.16 -23.43 3.46
CA GLU A 7 7.45 -24.37 2.59
C GLU A 7 6.14 -24.91 3.23
N PRO A 8 6.12 -25.38 4.50
CA PRO A 8 4.87 -25.72 5.18
C PRO A 8 3.87 -24.55 5.27
N ALA A 9 4.35 -23.33 5.47
CA ALA A 9 3.49 -22.14 5.56
C ALA A 9 2.87 -21.79 4.20
N ILE A 10 3.64 -21.91 3.11
CA ILE A 10 3.17 -21.77 1.72
C ILE A 10 2.10 -22.82 1.43
N LYS A 11 2.30 -24.10 1.77
CA LYS A 11 1.27 -25.15 1.57
C LYS A 11 -0.06 -24.84 2.25
N ARG A 12 -0.05 -24.22 3.44
CA ARG A 12 -1.28 -23.76 4.09
C ARG A 12 -1.95 -22.61 3.32
N LEU A 13 -1.18 -21.70 2.74
CA LEU A 13 -1.72 -20.63 1.88
C LEU A 13 -2.24 -21.17 0.55
N GLU A 14 -1.59 -22.17 -0.03
CA GLU A 14 -2.10 -22.90 -1.20
C GLU A 14 -3.48 -23.49 -0.90
N ALA A 15 -3.62 -24.22 0.22
CA ALA A 15 -4.89 -24.78 0.64
C ALA A 15 -5.95 -23.70 0.92
N PHE A 16 -5.54 -22.58 1.52
CA PHE A 16 -6.42 -21.43 1.74
C PHE A 16 -6.92 -20.86 0.41
N PHE A 17 -6.06 -20.65 -0.59
CA PHE A 17 -6.49 -20.02 -1.83
C PHE A 17 -7.14 -20.98 -2.83
N ALA A 18 -6.88 -22.30 -2.74
CA ALA A 18 -7.38 -23.30 -3.68
C ALA A 18 -8.88 -23.19 -4.03
N PRO A 19 -9.83 -23.05 -3.08
CA PRO A 19 -11.25 -22.98 -3.39
C PRO A 19 -11.75 -21.57 -3.77
N ARG A 20 -10.88 -20.55 -3.82
CA ARG A 20 -11.27 -19.14 -3.93
C ARG A 20 -11.03 -18.61 -5.34
N ASN A 21 -11.97 -17.79 -5.81
CA ASN A 21 -11.95 -17.11 -7.11
C ASN A 21 -11.77 -15.59 -6.99
N SER A 22 -11.20 -15.11 -5.88
CA SER A 22 -10.95 -13.68 -5.68
C SER A 22 -9.66 -13.22 -6.36
N ARG A 23 -9.49 -11.89 -6.49
CA ARG A 23 -8.26 -11.26 -6.98
C ARG A 23 -7.03 -11.77 -6.25
N ALA A 24 -7.05 -11.74 -4.91
CA ALA A 24 -5.95 -12.20 -4.08
C ALA A 24 -5.63 -13.69 -4.31
N ALA A 25 -6.65 -14.53 -4.51
CA ALA A 25 -6.47 -15.96 -4.75
C ALA A 25 -5.79 -16.26 -6.09
N ILE A 26 -6.21 -15.57 -7.15
CA ILE A 26 -5.60 -15.69 -8.49
C ILE A 26 -4.13 -15.29 -8.42
N LEU A 27 -3.83 -14.10 -7.87
CA LEU A 27 -2.46 -13.60 -7.76
C LEU A 27 -1.58 -14.48 -6.86
N ALA A 28 -2.14 -15.02 -5.78
CA ALA A 28 -1.45 -15.95 -4.90
C ALA A 28 -1.04 -17.24 -5.63
N ARG A 29 -1.95 -17.86 -6.37
CA ARG A 29 -1.66 -19.07 -7.15
C ARG A 29 -0.61 -18.82 -8.24
N GLU A 30 -0.68 -17.67 -8.91
CA GLU A 30 0.31 -17.26 -9.90
C GLU A 30 1.70 -17.08 -9.28
N ALA A 31 1.80 -16.39 -8.14
CA ALA A 31 3.09 -16.19 -7.46
C ALA A 31 3.72 -17.49 -6.95
N ILE A 32 2.90 -18.48 -6.61
CA ILE A 32 3.33 -19.82 -6.21
C ILE A 32 3.75 -20.67 -7.42
N GLY A 33 3.33 -20.29 -8.63
CA GLY A 33 3.58 -21.05 -9.86
C GLY A 33 2.60 -22.21 -10.09
N ARG A 34 1.39 -22.12 -9.52
CA ARG A 34 0.34 -23.14 -9.63
C ARG A 34 -1.02 -22.51 -9.94
N PRO A 35 -1.19 -21.82 -11.09
CA PRO A 35 -2.48 -21.26 -11.50
C PRO A 35 -3.54 -22.37 -11.63
N ALA A 36 -4.79 -22.05 -11.31
CA ALA A 36 -5.90 -22.96 -11.51
C ALA A 36 -6.48 -22.81 -12.94
N PRO A 37 -7.02 -23.88 -13.55
CA PRO A 37 -7.59 -23.82 -14.92
C PRO A 37 -8.69 -22.74 -15.11
N GLY A 38 -9.40 -22.37 -14.04
CA GLY A 38 -10.46 -21.35 -14.06
C GLY A 38 -9.98 -19.91 -13.83
N ASP A 39 -8.70 -19.67 -13.55
CA ASP A 39 -8.20 -18.35 -13.12
C ASP A 39 -8.41 -17.27 -14.19
N GLY A 40 -8.28 -17.61 -15.47
CA GLY A 40 -8.56 -16.68 -16.56
C GLY A 40 -10.01 -16.22 -16.61
N ALA A 41 -10.95 -17.17 -16.47
CA ALA A 41 -12.39 -16.86 -16.46
C ALA A 41 -12.80 -16.08 -15.19
N ALA A 42 -12.26 -16.46 -14.03
CA ALA A 42 -12.49 -15.75 -12.77
C ALA A 42 -11.94 -14.32 -12.82
N ARG A 43 -10.74 -14.12 -13.37
CA ARG A 43 -10.13 -12.80 -13.61
C ARG A 43 -11.05 -11.91 -14.47
N ALA A 44 -11.51 -12.43 -15.61
CA ALA A 44 -12.41 -11.69 -16.50
C ALA A 44 -13.74 -11.33 -15.81
N ALA A 45 -14.31 -12.25 -15.02
CA ALA A 45 -15.54 -12.00 -14.27
C ALA A 45 -15.36 -10.93 -13.18
N ILE A 46 -14.23 -10.94 -12.44
CA ILE A 46 -13.92 -9.90 -11.46
C ILE A 46 -13.78 -8.55 -12.16
N ILE A 47 -12.99 -8.47 -13.24
CA ILE A 47 -12.81 -7.25 -14.03
C ILE A 47 -14.16 -6.66 -14.43
N ALA A 48 -15.04 -7.48 -15.01
CA ALA A 48 -16.37 -7.03 -15.43
C ALA A 48 -17.17 -6.48 -14.24
N GLY A 49 -17.20 -7.19 -13.11
CA GLY A 49 -17.89 -6.74 -11.89
C GLY A 49 -17.32 -5.44 -11.31
N LEU A 50 -16.00 -5.28 -11.32
CA LEU A 50 -15.31 -4.05 -10.89
C LEU A 50 -15.67 -2.85 -11.78
N GLN A 51 -15.93 -3.06 -13.07
CA GLN A 51 -16.31 -2.00 -14.00
C GLN A 51 -17.79 -1.62 -13.90
N THR A 52 -18.69 -2.59 -13.69
CA THR A 52 -20.14 -2.32 -13.55
C THR A 52 -20.48 -1.42 -12.35
N GLY A 53 -19.67 -1.45 -11.29
CA GLY A 53 -19.90 -0.67 -10.07
C GLY A 53 -19.45 0.80 -10.12
N LEU A 54 -19.05 1.33 -11.28
CA LEU A 54 -18.56 2.71 -11.41
C LEU A 54 -19.69 3.72 -11.64
N ARG A 55 -19.72 4.80 -10.86
CA ARG A 55 -20.60 5.96 -11.10
C ARG A 55 -20.19 6.68 -12.38
N ALA A 56 -21.05 7.52 -12.96
CA ALA A 56 -20.76 8.27 -14.19
C ALA A 56 -19.48 9.14 -14.09
N ASP A 57 -19.22 9.73 -12.92
CA ASP A 57 -18.02 10.54 -12.63
C ASP A 57 -16.72 9.71 -12.51
N GLY A 58 -16.80 8.38 -12.55
CA GLY A 58 -15.66 7.47 -12.45
C GLY A 58 -15.42 6.92 -11.05
N SER A 59 -16.09 7.44 -10.02
CA SER A 59 -15.89 7.02 -8.63
C SER A 59 -16.67 5.76 -8.25
N VAL A 60 -16.25 5.14 -7.15
CA VAL A 60 -17.00 4.12 -6.43
C VAL A 60 -17.70 4.80 -5.25
N GLY A 61 -19.01 5.02 -5.38
CA GLY A 61 -19.83 5.63 -4.33
C GLY A 61 -19.46 7.08 -3.96
N GLY A 62 -18.66 7.78 -4.79
CA GLY A 62 -18.17 9.13 -4.47
C GLY A 62 -17.05 9.16 -3.42
N ALA A 63 -16.55 8.01 -2.98
CA ALA A 63 -15.60 7.91 -1.87
C ALA A 63 -14.16 7.64 -2.35
N ALA A 64 -13.18 8.31 -1.75
CA ALA A 64 -11.79 8.21 -2.19
C ALA A 64 -11.19 6.81 -2.03
N LEU A 65 -11.22 6.23 -0.82
CA LEU A 65 -10.56 4.95 -0.55
C LEU A 65 -11.09 3.79 -1.44
N PRO A 66 -12.42 3.56 -1.57
CA PRO A 66 -12.95 2.55 -2.49
C PRO A 66 -12.58 2.80 -3.95
N THR A 67 -12.57 4.07 -4.39
CA THR A 67 -12.22 4.44 -5.77
C THR A 67 -10.75 4.18 -6.09
N ILE A 68 -9.86 4.60 -5.18
CA ILE A 68 -8.41 4.36 -5.31
C ILE A 68 -8.13 2.86 -5.31
N TRP A 69 -8.73 2.11 -4.38
CA TRP A 69 -8.50 0.68 -4.29
C TRP A 69 -9.01 -0.05 -5.54
N ARG A 70 -10.19 0.32 -6.05
CA ARG A 70 -10.74 -0.23 -7.30
C ARG A 70 -9.79 -0.07 -8.49
N ALA A 71 -9.10 1.07 -8.60
CA ALA A 71 -8.11 1.27 -9.64
C ALA A 71 -6.92 0.31 -9.49
N ILE A 72 -6.41 0.13 -8.27
CA ILE A 72 -5.32 -0.80 -7.97
C ILE A 72 -5.74 -2.24 -8.27
N GLU A 73 -6.97 -2.63 -7.90
CA GLU A 73 -7.49 -3.97 -8.17
C GLU A 73 -7.50 -4.29 -9.67
N LEU A 74 -7.97 -3.35 -10.52
CA LEU A 74 -7.96 -3.52 -11.97
C LEU A 74 -6.53 -3.65 -12.53
N MET A 75 -5.61 -2.81 -12.06
CA MET A 75 -4.21 -2.85 -12.53
C MET A 75 -3.46 -4.09 -12.06
N ASP A 76 -3.70 -4.55 -10.83
CA ASP A 76 -3.19 -5.83 -10.35
C ASP A 76 -3.76 -7.01 -11.17
N LEU A 77 -4.96 -6.85 -11.75
CA LEU A 77 -5.56 -7.84 -12.64
C LEU A 77 -5.10 -7.73 -14.11
N GLY A 78 -4.20 -6.79 -14.42
CA GLY A 78 -3.56 -6.65 -15.73
C GLY A 78 -4.12 -5.52 -16.60
N HIS A 79 -5.08 -4.72 -16.12
CA HIS A 79 -5.51 -3.53 -16.85
C HIS A 79 -4.41 -2.47 -16.88
N SER A 80 -4.26 -1.80 -18.01
CA SER A 80 -3.47 -0.58 -18.08
C SER A 80 -4.24 0.61 -17.50
N GLY A 81 -3.51 1.64 -17.05
CA GLY A 81 -4.09 2.91 -16.62
C GLY A 81 -4.85 3.68 -17.72
N GLN A 82 -4.70 3.28 -18.98
CA GLN A 82 -5.31 3.94 -20.15
C GLN A 82 -6.61 3.26 -20.60
N GLU A 83 -6.93 2.07 -20.10
CA GLU A 83 -8.18 1.40 -20.44
C GLU A 83 -9.39 2.15 -19.86
N PRO A 84 -10.53 2.23 -20.58
CA PRO A 84 -11.59 3.18 -20.26
C PRO A 84 -12.09 3.14 -18.81
N GLY A 85 -12.27 1.94 -18.23
CA GLY A 85 -12.71 1.77 -16.84
C GLY A 85 -11.67 2.30 -15.83
N THR A 86 -10.40 1.90 -16.01
CA THR A 86 -9.27 2.32 -15.17
C THR A 86 -8.96 3.81 -15.33
N ALA A 87 -8.96 4.31 -16.56
CA ALA A 87 -8.68 5.72 -16.88
C ALA A 87 -9.67 6.67 -16.20
N ARG A 88 -10.95 6.29 -16.12
CA ARG A 88 -11.98 7.07 -15.42
C ARG A 88 -11.74 7.12 -13.91
N LEU A 89 -11.42 5.99 -13.29
CA LEU A 89 -11.04 5.93 -11.87
C LEU A 89 -9.82 6.81 -11.60
N ILE A 90 -8.77 6.69 -12.42
CA ILE A 90 -7.52 7.46 -12.26
C ILE A 90 -7.74 8.95 -12.49
N THR A 91 -8.59 9.32 -13.45
CA THR A 91 -8.97 10.73 -13.68
C THR A 91 -9.68 11.31 -12.46
N TRP A 92 -10.62 10.57 -11.88
CA TRP A 92 -11.28 10.98 -10.65
C TRP A 92 -10.29 11.13 -9.49
N VAL A 93 -9.38 10.17 -9.30
CA VAL A 93 -8.34 10.23 -8.25
C VAL A 93 -7.41 11.43 -8.45
N LEU A 94 -7.02 11.74 -9.69
CA LEU A 94 -6.23 12.94 -10.00
C LEU A 94 -6.96 14.25 -9.67
N GLY A 95 -8.29 14.26 -9.75
CA GLY A 95 -9.12 15.40 -9.35
C GLY A 95 -9.00 15.76 -7.86
N LEU A 96 -8.58 14.81 -7.02
CA LEU A 96 -8.35 15.05 -5.58
C LEU A 96 -7.04 15.79 -5.29
N ALA A 97 -6.12 15.88 -6.24
CA ALA A 97 -4.80 16.46 -6.00
C ALA A 97 -4.88 17.97 -5.78
N GLY A 98 -4.35 18.45 -4.65
CA GLY A 98 -4.32 19.88 -4.31
C GLY A 98 -5.68 20.49 -3.96
N GLN A 99 -6.69 19.66 -3.71
CA GLN A 99 -7.96 20.11 -3.15
C GLN A 99 -7.84 20.36 -1.63
N PRO A 100 -8.73 21.18 -1.02
CA PRO A 100 -8.82 21.33 0.43
C PRO A 100 -9.12 19.99 1.14
N GLY A 101 -8.62 19.83 2.35
CA GLY A 101 -8.59 18.59 3.12
C GLY A 101 -7.36 17.72 2.84
N ALA A 102 -6.35 18.20 2.13
CA ALA A 102 -5.14 17.44 1.87
C ALA A 102 -4.23 17.36 3.12
N PHE A 103 -3.45 16.29 3.24
CA PHE A 103 -2.40 16.27 4.26
C PHE A 103 -1.37 17.37 3.98
N GLY A 104 -0.97 18.08 5.02
CA GLY A 104 -0.02 19.19 4.93
C GLY A 104 -0.71 20.55 4.92
N GLU A 105 -2.02 20.61 4.70
CA GLU A 105 -2.76 21.88 4.73
C GLU A 105 -2.69 22.55 6.11
N GLY A 106 -2.45 23.86 6.09
CA GLY A 106 -2.34 24.69 7.28
C GLY A 106 -0.97 24.60 7.96
N CYS A 107 -0.61 25.69 8.63
CA CYS A 107 0.64 25.82 9.36
C CYS A 107 0.40 26.26 10.81
N HIS A 108 0.94 25.50 11.76
CA HIS A 108 1.04 25.88 13.17
C HIS A 108 2.42 25.44 13.72
N PRO A 109 2.90 25.98 14.85
CA PRO A 109 4.30 25.82 15.28
C PRO A 109 4.81 24.38 15.28
N ALA A 110 4.09 23.45 15.92
CA ALA A 110 4.49 22.03 15.97
C ALA A 110 4.55 21.36 14.58
N ARG A 111 3.67 21.70 13.64
CA ARG A 111 3.75 21.20 12.25
C ARG A 111 4.93 21.80 11.50
N HIS A 112 5.20 23.09 11.72
CA HIS A 112 6.26 23.80 11.03
C HIS A 112 7.63 23.24 11.39
N GLU A 113 7.89 23.04 12.69
CA GLU A 113 9.12 22.42 13.21
C GLU A 113 9.37 21.04 12.59
N GLN A 114 8.31 20.26 12.42
CA GLN A 114 8.36 18.91 11.89
C GLN A 114 8.30 18.83 10.36
N LYS A 115 8.25 19.98 9.66
CA LYS A 115 8.06 20.08 8.20
C LYS A 115 6.79 19.38 7.69
N ALA A 116 5.73 19.39 8.51
CA ALA A 116 4.45 18.75 8.24
C ALA A 116 3.38 19.73 7.70
N CYS A 117 3.75 20.95 7.29
CA CYS A 117 2.82 21.97 6.77
C CYS A 117 3.06 22.31 5.29
N ASP A 118 2.16 23.10 4.73
CA ASP A 118 2.08 23.56 3.34
C ASP A 118 3.33 24.31 2.85
N HIS A 119 4.06 24.97 3.75
CA HIS A 119 5.38 25.56 3.45
C HIS A 119 6.40 24.53 2.94
N TYR A 120 6.28 23.26 3.35
CA TYR A 120 7.22 22.19 2.98
C TYR A 120 6.58 21.11 2.11
N LEU A 121 5.26 20.92 2.23
CA LEU A 121 4.54 19.79 1.65
C LEU A 121 3.47 20.28 0.66
N ALA A 122 3.45 19.69 -0.53
CA ALA A 122 2.49 20.01 -1.57
C ALA A 122 2.15 18.80 -2.45
N GLY A 123 1.01 18.88 -3.15
CA GLY A 123 0.60 17.87 -4.14
C GLY A 123 -0.07 16.63 -3.55
N PHE A 124 -0.32 16.60 -2.24
CA PHE A 124 -1.12 15.56 -1.59
C PHE A 124 -2.56 15.57 -2.15
N PHE A 125 -3.13 14.38 -2.28
CA PHE A 125 -4.54 14.15 -2.60
C PHE A 125 -5.40 14.35 -1.36
N ALA A 126 -6.51 15.07 -1.49
CA ALA A 126 -7.51 15.25 -0.44
C ALA A 126 -8.57 14.13 -0.54
N PRO A 127 -8.59 13.17 0.41
CA PRO A 127 -9.52 12.04 0.35
C PRO A 127 -10.97 12.40 0.70
N ALA A 128 -11.17 13.55 1.35
CA ALA A 128 -12.44 14.14 1.73
C ALA A 128 -12.21 15.65 1.99
N PRO A 129 -13.26 16.50 1.92
CA PRO A 129 -13.17 17.89 2.36
C PRO A 129 -12.63 18.02 3.79
N GLU A 130 -12.10 19.19 4.15
CA GLU A 130 -11.61 19.46 5.52
C GLU A 130 -12.73 19.34 6.57
N THR A 131 -13.96 19.72 6.20
CA THR A 131 -15.14 19.67 7.07
C THR A 131 -15.68 18.26 7.32
N GLU A 132 -15.19 17.25 6.59
CA GLU A 132 -15.64 15.87 6.71
C GLU A 132 -14.59 15.00 7.40
N ARG A 133 -15.01 14.25 8.42
CA ARG A 133 -14.12 13.33 9.12
C ARG A 133 -13.85 12.08 8.29
N LEU A 134 -12.59 11.76 8.05
CA LEU A 134 -12.18 10.55 7.35
C LEU A 134 -11.95 9.37 8.32
N ALA A 135 -11.31 9.61 9.46
CA ALA A 135 -10.89 8.55 10.37
C ALA A 135 -12.04 8.07 11.28
N PRO A 136 -12.14 6.75 11.58
CA PRO A 136 -11.17 5.72 11.23
C PRO A 136 -11.35 5.15 9.81
N ILE A 137 -10.24 4.80 9.18
CA ILE A 137 -10.22 4.04 7.91
C ILE A 137 -9.44 2.74 8.08
N THR A 138 -9.79 1.72 7.31
CA THR A 138 -9.03 0.47 7.21
C THR A 138 -8.51 0.31 5.79
N MET A 139 -7.19 0.25 5.65
CA MET A 139 -6.51 0.04 4.37
C MET A 139 -6.72 -1.39 3.86
N PRO A 140 -6.47 -1.66 2.57
CA PRO A 140 -6.62 -2.99 1.98
C PRO A 140 -5.85 -4.11 2.71
N CYS A 141 -4.65 -3.81 3.24
CA CYS A 141 -3.87 -4.75 4.05
C CYS A 141 -4.44 -5.00 5.46
N GLY A 142 -5.56 -4.37 5.82
CA GLY A 142 -6.24 -4.47 7.11
C GLY A 142 -5.72 -3.49 8.17
N LYS A 143 -4.74 -2.64 7.84
CA LYS A 143 -4.26 -1.60 8.76
C LYS A 143 -5.31 -0.51 8.96
N THR A 144 -5.77 -0.34 10.19
CA THR A 144 -6.61 0.80 10.59
C THR A 144 -5.81 2.03 11.02
N PHE A 145 -6.12 3.18 10.43
CA PHE A 145 -5.68 4.50 10.88
C PHE A 145 -6.83 5.19 11.62
N ARG A 146 -6.59 5.55 12.89
CA ARG A 146 -7.62 6.12 13.78
C ARG A 146 -7.51 7.63 13.95
N ALA A 147 -6.32 8.20 13.72
CA ALA A 147 -6.09 9.63 13.75
C ALA A 147 -6.33 10.24 12.37
N GLU A 148 -7.00 11.39 12.33
CA GLU A 148 -7.44 12.07 11.09
C GLU A 148 -6.28 12.39 10.15
N ALA A 149 -5.23 13.06 10.66
CA ALA A 149 -4.05 13.41 9.88
C ALA A 149 -3.35 12.16 9.29
N GLN A 150 -3.29 11.07 10.07
CA GLN A 150 -2.68 9.83 9.62
C GLN A 150 -3.50 9.15 8.53
N ALA A 151 -4.82 9.11 8.68
CA ALA A 151 -5.73 8.58 7.68
C ALA A 151 -5.61 9.36 6.36
N ARG A 152 -5.60 10.70 6.41
CA ARG A 152 -5.44 11.55 5.23
C ARG A 152 -4.11 11.30 4.51
N PHE A 153 -3.02 11.22 5.27
CA PHE A 153 -1.71 10.89 4.71
C PHE A 153 -1.68 9.52 4.02
N ALA A 154 -2.21 8.48 4.69
CA ALA A 154 -2.20 7.11 4.18
C ALA A 154 -3.04 6.96 2.91
N VAL A 155 -4.24 7.56 2.85
CA VAL A 155 -5.05 7.55 1.61
C VAL A 155 -4.37 8.34 0.50
N SER A 156 -3.68 9.44 0.83
CA SER A 156 -2.90 10.19 -0.15
C SER A 156 -1.77 9.36 -0.75
N CYS A 157 -1.04 8.59 0.07
CA CYS A 157 0.00 7.66 -0.39
C CYS A 157 -0.58 6.54 -1.27
N LEU A 158 -1.76 6.03 -0.93
CA LEU A 158 -2.46 5.02 -1.73
C LEU A 158 -2.94 5.60 -3.08
N ALA A 159 -3.45 6.84 -3.09
CA ALA A 159 -3.81 7.55 -4.31
C ALA A 159 -2.59 7.73 -5.22
N LEU A 160 -1.46 8.16 -4.63
CA LEU A 160 -0.20 8.30 -5.35
C LEU A 160 0.26 6.95 -5.94
N ARG A 161 0.15 5.86 -5.18
CA ARG A 161 0.42 4.50 -5.69
C ARG A 161 -0.41 4.19 -6.93
N ALA A 162 -1.73 4.40 -6.88
CA ALA A 162 -2.61 4.13 -8.02
C ALA A 162 -2.22 4.95 -9.26
N VAL A 163 -1.97 6.25 -9.08
CA VAL A 163 -1.58 7.14 -10.19
C VAL A 163 -0.22 6.76 -10.79
N LEU A 164 0.72 6.30 -9.96
CA LEU A 164 2.03 5.81 -10.42
C LEU A 164 1.93 4.49 -11.19
N MET A 165 1.12 3.54 -10.70
CA MET A 165 0.82 2.30 -11.41
C MET A 165 0.18 2.57 -12.77
N ALA A 166 -0.62 3.64 -12.90
CA ALA A 166 -1.21 4.07 -14.15
C ALA A 166 -0.22 4.78 -15.12
N GLY A 167 1.06 4.88 -14.76
CA GLY A 167 2.11 5.48 -15.60
C GLY A 167 2.15 7.01 -15.61
N LEU A 168 1.50 7.67 -14.64
CA LEU A 168 1.31 9.13 -14.65
C LEU A 168 2.32 9.91 -13.79
N ALA A 169 3.51 9.34 -13.57
CA ALA A 169 4.59 9.97 -12.80
C ALA A 169 5.02 11.35 -13.35
N GLY A 170 4.75 11.63 -14.62
CA GLY A 170 5.08 12.90 -15.29
C GLY A 170 4.22 14.10 -14.88
N LYS A 171 3.02 13.88 -14.30
CA LYS A 171 2.08 14.95 -13.94
C LYS A 171 2.65 15.87 -12.86
N ALA A 172 2.42 17.17 -12.98
CA ALA A 172 3.00 18.17 -12.07
C ALA A 172 2.60 17.96 -10.60
N SER A 173 1.31 17.66 -10.33
CA SER A 173 0.83 17.35 -8.98
C SER A 173 1.50 16.11 -8.38
N VAL A 174 1.68 15.06 -9.18
CA VAL A 174 2.36 13.81 -8.80
C VAL A 174 3.83 14.07 -8.46
N LYS A 175 4.54 14.86 -9.27
CA LYS A 175 5.93 15.27 -9.00
C LYS A 175 6.04 16.06 -7.69
N LYS A 176 5.11 16.99 -7.42
CA LYS A 176 5.07 17.74 -6.16
C LYS A 176 4.90 16.82 -4.95
N HIS A 177 3.99 15.84 -5.04
CA HIS A 177 3.78 14.87 -3.98
C HIS A 177 5.04 14.02 -3.73
N LEU A 178 5.66 13.47 -4.78
CA LEU A 178 6.90 12.69 -4.65
C LEU A 178 8.05 13.50 -4.08
N THR A 179 8.17 14.78 -4.48
CA THR A 179 9.16 15.70 -3.91
C THR A 179 8.90 15.89 -2.41
N SER A 180 7.65 16.08 -2.01
CA SER A 180 7.27 16.21 -0.59
C SER A 180 7.57 14.95 0.20
N LEU A 181 7.28 13.76 -0.33
CA LEU A 181 7.67 12.49 0.32
C LEU A 181 9.19 12.35 0.44
N SER A 182 9.94 12.85 -0.53
CA SER A 182 11.41 12.85 -0.48
C SER A 182 11.95 13.83 0.57
N VAL A 183 11.28 14.98 0.77
CA VAL A 183 11.57 15.90 1.87
C VAL A 183 11.28 15.24 3.22
N LEU A 184 10.13 14.56 3.35
CA LEU A 184 9.77 13.85 4.58
C LEU A 184 10.75 12.73 4.92
N ALA A 185 11.24 11.99 3.91
CA ALA A 185 12.28 11.00 4.10
C ALA A 185 13.57 11.58 4.71
N ASN A 186 13.77 12.91 4.67
CA ASN A 186 14.90 13.57 5.31
C ASN A 186 14.71 13.94 6.78
N VAL A 187 13.49 13.85 7.31
CA VAL A 187 13.16 14.19 8.70
C VAL A 187 12.60 13.00 9.49
N TRP A 188 12.59 11.80 8.91
CA TRP A 188 12.33 10.57 9.65
C TRP A 188 13.64 10.08 10.28
N ASP A 189 13.89 10.51 11.51
CA ASP A 189 15.07 10.19 12.31
C ASP A 189 14.73 9.47 13.63
N ASP A 190 13.49 9.59 14.11
CA ASP A 190 12.98 8.90 15.30
C ASP A 190 11.72 8.06 14.99
N TRP A 191 11.80 6.75 15.23
CA TRP A 191 10.70 5.80 15.02
C TRP A 191 9.52 6.03 15.99
N SER A 192 9.80 6.59 17.16
CA SER A 192 8.78 6.94 18.17
C SER A 192 8.50 8.44 18.22
N GLY A 193 8.96 9.18 17.20
CA GLY A 193 8.86 10.63 17.14
C GLY A 193 7.50 11.13 16.62
N TYR A 194 7.51 12.32 16.02
CA TYR A 194 6.28 12.98 15.53
C TYR A 194 5.52 12.15 14.49
N TYR A 195 6.24 11.47 13.59
CA TYR A 195 5.64 10.64 12.56
C TYR A 195 5.45 9.22 13.07
N ALA A 196 4.20 8.79 13.19
CA ALA A 196 3.91 7.40 13.54
C ALA A 196 4.54 6.44 12.50
N PRO A 197 5.09 5.29 12.94
CA PRO A 197 5.70 4.27 12.08
C PRO A 197 4.93 3.93 10.80
N ASP A 198 3.62 3.76 10.92
CA ASP A 198 2.77 3.41 9.77
C ASP A 198 2.71 4.52 8.70
N LEU A 199 3.00 5.77 9.01
CA LEU A 199 3.10 6.83 7.99
C LEU A 199 4.37 6.68 7.15
N VAL A 200 5.49 6.40 7.81
CA VAL A 200 6.77 6.11 7.15
C VAL A 200 6.60 4.92 6.20
N ILE A 201 5.93 3.86 6.68
CA ILE A 201 5.60 2.67 5.88
C ILE A 201 4.69 3.02 4.70
N ALA A 202 3.61 3.78 4.93
CA ALA A 202 2.68 4.18 3.87
C ALA A 202 3.38 4.96 2.74
N ALA A 203 4.37 5.79 3.07
CA ALA A 203 5.12 6.56 2.09
C ALA A 203 6.14 5.73 1.28
N LEU A 204 6.65 4.63 1.84
CA LEU A 204 7.63 3.79 1.16
C LEU A 204 7.08 3.21 -0.14
N HIS A 205 5.82 2.74 -0.15
CA HIS A 205 5.26 2.09 -1.33
C HIS A 205 5.22 2.99 -2.58
N PRO A 206 4.64 4.22 -2.56
CA PRO A 206 4.68 5.09 -3.74
C PRO A 206 6.11 5.53 -4.09
N LEU A 207 6.99 5.77 -3.12
CA LEU A 207 8.41 6.06 -3.39
C LEU A 207 9.08 4.90 -4.15
N ALA A 208 8.80 3.66 -3.76
CA ALA A 208 9.38 2.46 -4.36
C ALA A 208 9.04 2.26 -5.85
N ILE A 209 7.84 2.63 -6.27
CA ILE A 209 7.40 2.52 -7.68
C ILE A 209 7.55 3.81 -8.48
N SER A 210 8.17 4.84 -7.89
CA SER A 210 8.37 6.13 -8.53
C SER A 210 9.60 6.14 -9.47
N PRO A 211 9.77 7.17 -10.31
CA PRO A 211 10.91 7.27 -11.21
C PRO A 211 12.28 7.22 -10.50
N PRO A 212 13.36 6.79 -11.20
CA PRO A 212 14.69 6.58 -10.61
C PRO A 212 15.29 7.73 -9.81
N VAL A 213 14.89 8.98 -10.09
CA VAL A 213 15.35 10.17 -9.35
C VAL A 213 15.04 10.11 -7.85
N TYR A 214 14.02 9.36 -7.44
CA TYR A 214 13.62 9.22 -6.03
C TYR A 214 14.24 8.00 -5.33
N ARG A 215 15.11 7.22 -6.00
CA ARG A 215 15.75 6.02 -5.42
C ARG A 215 16.45 6.30 -4.09
N GLY A 216 17.06 7.48 -3.93
CA GLY A 216 17.71 7.88 -2.68
C GLY A 216 16.73 7.95 -1.51
N ALA A 217 15.56 8.57 -1.72
CA ALA A 217 14.49 8.61 -0.73
C ALA A 217 13.95 7.20 -0.44
N THR A 218 13.71 6.38 -1.47
CA THR A 218 13.29 4.98 -1.28
C THR A 218 14.27 4.18 -0.43
N LEU A 219 15.57 4.28 -0.71
CA LEU A 219 16.60 3.56 0.04
C LEU A 219 16.67 4.04 1.48
N LYS A 220 16.65 5.36 1.71
CA LYS A 220 16.68 5.95 3.05
C LYS A 220 15.48 5.51 3.88
N THR A 221 14.27 5.59 3.34
CA THR A 221 13.04 5.15 4.02
C THR A 221 13.05 3.65 4.30
N ALA A 222 13.46 2.82 3.32
CA ALA A 222 13.54 1.38 3.52
C ALA A 222 14.58 0.99 4.57
N LEU A 223 15.72 1.68 4.61
CA LEU A 223 16.75 1.48 5.63
C LEU A 223 16.23 1.85 7.01
N PHE A 224 15.62 3.02 7.17
CA PHE A 224 15.05 3.47 8.43
C PHE A 224 13.98 2.51 8.97
N ILE A 225 13.10 1.99 8.11
CA ILE A 225 12.14 0.93 8.51
C ILE A 225 12.89 -0.34 8.93
N ALA A 226 13.90 -0.79 8.16
CA ALA A 226 14.63 -2.02 8.47
C ALA A 226 15.43 -1.94 9.78
N GLU A 227 16.02 -0.79 10.09
CA GLU A 227 16.82 -0.56 11.31
C GLU A 227 15.95 -0.55 12.58
N ASN A 228 14.68 -0.19 12.47
CA ASN A 228 13.74 -0.17 13.60
C ASN A 228 12.97 -1.50 13.77
N GLN A 229 13.33 -2.53 13.02
CA GLN A 229 12.77 -3.87 13.17
C GLN A 229 13.36 -4.58 14.41
N GLN A 230 12.47 -5.10 15.26
CA GLN A 230 12.81 -5.85 16.47
C GLN A 230 13.43 -7.21 16.16
N ASP A 231 14.04 -7.84 17.17
CA ASP A 231 14.68 -9.16 17.04
C ASP A 231 13.70 -10.28 16.68
N ASP A 232 12.43 -10.15 17.08
CA ASP A 232 11.36 -11.08 16.70
C ASP A 232 10.88 -10.91 15.25
N GLY A 233 11.40 -9.91 14.53
CA GLY A 233 11.05 -9.61 13.15
C GLY A 233 9.85 -8.68 12.98
N THR A 234 9.26 -8.19 14.07
CA THR A 234 8.15 -7.23 14.04
C THR A 234 8.64 -5.78 14.17
N TRP A 235 7.70 -4.84 14.15
CA TRP A 235 7.95 -3.42 14.36
C TRP A 235 7.03 -2.89 15.45
N VAL A 236 7.60 -2.24 16.45
CA VAL A 236 6.82 -1.59 17.51
C VAL A 236 5.93 -0.52 16.88
N ASN A 237 4.65 -0.50 17.27
CA ASN A 237 3.64 0.46 16.81
C ASN A 237 3.41 0.50 15.28
N ALA A 238 3.71 -0.58 14.56
CA ALA A 238 3.41 -0.72 13.13
C ALA A 238 2.74 -2.07 12.82
N ASP A 239 1.94 -2.10 11.75
CA ASP A 239 1.33 -3.34 11.28
C ASP A 239 2.29 -4.15 10.41
N LEU A 240 2.47 -5.43 10.75
CA LEU A 240 3.36 -6.35 10.04
C LEU A 240 3.06 -6.46 8.54
N PHE A 241 1.78 -6.55 8.16
CA PHE A 241 1.38 -6.74 6.77
C PHE A 241 1.58 -5.47 5.96
N HIS A 242 1.35 -4.31 6.58
CA HIS A 242 1.62 -3.02 5.97
C HIS A 242 3.13 -2.81 5.71
N ALA A 243 3.97 -3.18 6.68
CA ALA A 243 5.43 -3.14 6.52
C ALA A 243 5.91 -4.08 5.41
N LEU A 244 5.48 -5.34 5.44
CA LEU A 244 5.85 -6.34 4.44
C LEU A 244 5.42 -5.92 3.02
N GLU A 245 4.17 -5.45 2.85
CA GLU A 245 3.67 -5.00 1.55
C GLU A 245 4.58 -3.91 0.95
N SER A 246 4.94 -2.91 1.74
CA SER A 246 5.76 -1.78 1.29
C SER A 246 7.21 -2.17 1.04
N LEU A 247 7.82 -2.98 1.92
CA LEU A 247 9.20 -3.44 1.78
C LEU A 247 9.39 -4.35 0.56
N MET A 248 8.41 -5.21 0.24
CA MET A 248 8.48 -6.07 -0.94
C MET A 248 8.54 -5.27 -2.24
N VAL A 249 7.82 -4.16 -2.29
CA VAL A 249 7.80 -3.28 -3.46
C VAL A 249 9.07 -2.44 -3.54
N ALA A 250 9.62 -2.00 -2.40
CA ALA A 250 10.91 -1.31 -2.35
C ALA A 250 12.06 -2.15 -2.93
N ASN A 251 12.06 -3.46 -2.67
CA ASN A 251 13.00 -4.43 -3.25
C ASN A 251 14.49 -4.06 -3.08
N THR A 252 14.81 -3.24 -2.08
CA THR A 252 16.17 -2.82 -1.73
C THR A 252 16.86 -3.90 -0.88
N PRO A 253 18.22 -3.91 -0.79
CA PRO A 253 18.91 -4.85 0.08
C PRO A 253 18.47 -4.78 1.56
N PRO A 254 18.29 -3.60 2.20
CA PRO A 254 17.73 -3.51 3.54
C PRO A 254 16.33 -4.11 3.64
N ALA A 255 15.46 -3.83 2.67
CA ALA A 255 14.10 -4.35 2.67
C ALA A 255 14.05 -5.87 2.59
N LYS A 256 14.88 -6.49 1.74
CA LYS A 256 14.98 -7.95 1.63
C LYS A 256 15.44 -8.60 2.93
N LYS A 257 16.43 -7.99 3.61
CA LYS A 257 16.90 -8.46 4.92
C LYS A 257 15.79 -8.36 5.97
N ALA A 258 15.06 -7.25 5.99
CA ALA A 258 13.96 -7.04 6.92
C ALA A 258 12.80 -8.02 6.69
N ILE A 259 12.42 -8.27 5.43
CA ILE A 259 11.42 -9.29 5.08
C ILE A 259 11.86 -10.67 5.59
N ALA A 260 13.11 -11.07 5.33
CA ALA A 260 13.63 -12.36 5.79
C ALA A 260 13.57 -12.50 7.32
N ARG A 261 13.89 -11.43 8.06
CA ARG A 261 13.77 -11.38 9.54
C ARG A 261 12.32 -11.43 10.03
N ALA A 262 11.36 -10.92 9.24
CA ALA A 262 9.94 -10.93 9.59
C ALA A 262 9.23 -12.27 9.35
N VAL A 263 9.85 -13.20 8.59
CA VAL A 263 9.24 -14.50 8.24
C VAL A 263 8.85 -15.34 9.46
N PRO A 264 9.67 -15.49 10.52
CA PRO A 264 9.27 -16.23 11.72
C PRO A 264 8.00 -15.68 12.36
N ALA A 265 7.91 -14.34 12.56
CA ALA A 265 6.72 -13.69 13.10
C ALA A 265 5.50 -13.89 12.18
N LEU A 266 5.67 -13.73 10.87
CA LEU A 266 4.61 -14.00 9.89
C LEU A 266 4.09 -15.44 10.01
N ILE A 267 4.98 -16.44 10.06
CA ILE A 267 4.58 -17.85 10.20
C ILE A 267 3.85 -18.09 11.52
N ALA A 268 4.33 -17.50 12.63
CA ALA A 268 3.70 -17.63 13.94
C ALA A 268 2.27 -17.05 13.98
N MET A 269 2.00 -16.02 13.18
CA MET A 269 0.66 -15.42 13.05
C MET A 269 -0.29 -16.21 12.14
N GLN A 270 0.22 -17.20 11.40
CA GLN A 270 -0.61 -17.95 10.45
C GLN A 270 -1.57 -18.89 11.18
N ARG A 271 -2.86 -18.80 10.84
CA ARG A 271 -3.90 -19.67 11.39
C ARG A 271 -3.83 -21.06 10.75
N LYS A 272 -4.46 -22.04 11.38
CA LYS A 272 -4.56 -23.43 10.88
C LYS A 272 -5.15 -23.52 9.46
N ASP A 273 -6.08 -22.63 9.13
CA ASP A 273 -6.71 -22.54 7.81
C ASP A 273 -5.88 -21.80 6.76
N GLY A 274 -4.65 -21.39 7.11
CA GLY A 274 -3.72 -20.66 6.24
C GLY A 274 -3.88 -19.14 6.22
N SER A 275 -4.98 -18.61 6.76
CA SER A 275 -5.26 -17.16 6.78
C SER A 275 -4.54 -16.41 7.90
N PHE A 276 -4.61 -15.08 7.87
CA PHE A 276 -4.07 -14.19 8.91
C PHE A 276 -5.16 -13.26 9.45
N GLY A 277 -5.41 -13.32 10.75
CA GLY A 277 -6.39 -12.45 11.42
C GLY A 277 -7.85 -12.66 10.96
N ALA A 278 -8.73 -11.75 11.37
CA ALA A 278 -10.16 -11.74 10.99
C ALA A 278 -10.50 -10.67 9.94
N THR A 279 -9.69 -9.63 9.83
CA THR A 279 -9.87 -8.49 8.90
C THR A 279 -8.95 -8.66 7.70
N ALA A 280 -9.43 -8.27 6.51
CA ALA A 280 -8.65 -8.30 5.26
C ALA A 280 -7.96 -9.65 5.00
N ARG A 281 -8.65 -10.76 5.35
CA ARG A 281 -8.05 -12.10 5.43
C ARG A 281 -7.32 -12.51 4.15
N GLU A 282 -7.93 -12.25 2.99
CA GLU A 282 -7.36 -12.63 1.70
C GLU A 282 -6.21 -11.72 1.28
N GLU A 283 -6.28 -10.42 1.55
CA GLU A 283 -5.20 -9.48 1.27
C GLU A 283 -3.98 -9.75 2.14
N ARG A 284 -4.18 -10.02 3.44
CA ARG A 284 -3.10 -10.42 4.34
C ARG A 284 -2.50 -11.77 3.95
N ALA A 285 -3.33 -12.72 3.54
CA ALA A 285 -2.86 -14.00 3.02
C ALA A 285 -2.03 -13.81 1.74
N TRP A 286 -2.43 -12.90 0.85
CA TRP A 286 -1.68 -12.57 -0.35
C TRP A 286 -0.33 -11.93 -0.04
N VAL A 287 -0.29 -10.95 0.87
CA VAL A 287 0.96 -10.38 1.39
C VAL A 287 1.86 -11.48 1.98
N GLY A 288 1.27 -12.42 2.73
CA GLY A 288 1.98 -13.56 3.29
C GLY A 288 2.59 -14.49 2.22
N VAL A 289 1.86 -14.79 1.15
CA VAL A 289 2.38 -15.58 0.01
C VAL A 289 3.60 -14.90 -0.59
N ARG A 290 3.50 -13.60 -0.92
CA ARG A 290 4.61 -12.86 -1.54
C ARG A 290 5.85 -12.85 -0.64
N ALA A 291 5.67 -12.60 0.66
CA ALA A 291 6.77 -12.56 1.62
C ALA A 291 7.48 -13.92 1.76
N LEU A 292 6.70 -15.01 1.85
CA LEU A 292 7.24 -16.36 1.98
C LEU A 292 7.92 -16.85 0.70
N VAL A 293 7.37 -16.52 -0.48
CA VAL A 293 7.98 -16.85 -1.78
C VAL A 293 9.33 -16.14 -1.94
N LEU A 294 9.43 -14.86 -1.52
CA LEU A 294 10.70 -14.13 -1.55
C LEU A 294 11.76 -14.67 -0.58
N ALA A 295 11.33 -15.35 0.49
CA ALA A 295 12.20 -15.94 1.50
C ALA A 295 12.47 -17.44 1.29
N ARG A 296 11.96 -18.02 0.20
CA ARG A 296 12.20 -19.40 -0.22
C ARG A 296 13.57 -19.57 -0.88
#